data_AF-A0ABD4SBR5-F1
#
_entry.id   AF-A0ABD4SBR5-F1
#
_cell.length_a   1.000
_cell.length_b   1.000
_cell.length_c   1.000
_cell.angle_alpha   90.00
_cell.angle_beta   90.00
_cell.angle_gamma   90.00
#
_symmetry.space_group_name_H-M   'P 1'
#
loop_
_entity.id
_entity.type
_entity.pdbx_description
1 polymer ?
#
loop_
_entity_poly.entity_id
_entity_poly.type
_entity_poly.pdbx_seq_one_letter_code
_entity_poly.pdbx_strand_id
1 'polypeptide(L)'
;MKNCDQWTEKELNERNELIKQSALKLWPMPTTNFQLKISENEVFGLDEENDYANVKIVSYSFMNTPYKLTKRTWKEMYIGVVRALYELDAAPICQLIAGDRTPLEKILLDHQEKGFSQFVEGVYLYTLTDNWHKIHRLRDLFDFYGIDQSELQFEVGTGARK
;
A
#
# COMPACT_ATOMS: atom_id res chain seq x y z
N MET A 1 37.09 10.87 42.13
CA MET A 1 35.91 11.70 42.45
C MET A 1 35.61 11.55 43.94
N LYS A 2 36.26 12.35 44.78
CA LYS A 2 35.98 12.55 46.22
C LYS A 2 35.99 14.06 46.38
N ASN A 3 34.85 14.68 46.66
CA ASN A 3 34.70 16.08 47.10
C ASN A 3 33.21 16.33 47.34
N CYS A 4 32.61 15.56 48.24
CA CYS A 4 31.26 15.82 48.73
C CYS A 4 31.19 15.14 50.10
N ASP A 5 31.69 15.84 51.10
CA ASP A 5 31.81 15.32 52.47
C ASP A 5 30.54 15.63 53.29
N GLN A 6 29.63 16.44 52.76
CA GLN A 6 28.34 16.82 53.34
C GLN A 6 27.25 16.82 52.25
N TRP A 7 25.98 16.68 52.66
CA TRP A 7 24.78 16.70 51.80
C TRP A 7 23.96 17.97 52.05
N THR A 8 24.62 19.12 52.10
CA THR A 8 23.92 20.40 52.25
C THR A 8 23.20 20.78 50.96
N GLU A 9 22.15 21.59 51.05
CA GLU A 9 21.37 22.05 49.88
C GLU A 9 22.27 22.72 48.82
N LYS A 10 23.27 23.48 49.27
CA LYS A 10 24.23 24.14 48.39
C LYS A 10 25.06 23.13 47.58
N GLU A 11 25.58 22.09 48.22
CA GLU A 11 26.38 21.05 47.55
C GLU A 11 25.54 20.20 46.59
N LEU A 12 24.27 19.95 46.94
CA LEU A 12 23.33 19.26 46.06
C LEU A 12 23.06 20.06 44.77
N ASN A 13 22.88 21.37 44.89
CA ASN A 13 22.69 22.25 43.74
C ASN A 13 23.94 22.30 42.86
N GLU A 14 25.14 22.44 43.45
CA GLU A 14 26.41 22.42 42.72
C GLU A 14 26.62 21.08 41.98
N ARG A 15 26.27 19.96 42.64
CA ARG A 15 26.35 18.63 42.04
C ARG A 15 25.35 18.45 40.91
N ASN A 16 24.12 18.96 41.06
CA ASN A 16 23.09 18.88 40.04
C ASN A 16 23.53 19.58 38.74
N GLU A 17 24.12 20.77 38.84
CA GLU A 17 24.65 21.48 37.68
C GLU A 17 25.83 20.73 37.03
N LEU A 18 26.72 20.14 37.81
CA LEU A 18 27.80 19.28 37.29
C LEU A 18 27.28 18.06 36.52
N ILE A 19 26.25 17.39 37.06
CA ILE A 19 25.62 16.24 36.41
C ILE A 19 24.93 16.66 35.12
N LYS A 20 24.20 17.78 35.14
CA LYS A 20 23.51 18.34 33.97
C LYS A 20 24.49 18.69 32.86
N GLN A 21 25.59 19.37 33.18
CA GLN A 21 26.64 19.67 32.20
C GLN A 21 27.29 18.39 31.64
N SER A 22 27.52 17.39 32.48
CA SER A 22 28.05 16.09 32.04
C SER A 22 27.08 15.36 31.12
N ALA A 23 25.78 15.38 31.44
CA ALA A 23 24.74 14.77 30.62
C ALA A 23 24.65 15.41 29.23
N LEU A 24 24.64 16.75 29.16
CA LEU A 24 24.61 17.49 27.89
C LEU A 24 25.86 17.23 27.02
N LYS A 25 27.00 16.96 27.64
CA LYS A 25 28.25 16.62 26.95
C LYS A 25 28.26 15.17 26.43
N LEU A 26 27.72 14.24 27.21
CA LEU A 26 27.70 12.81 26.88
C LEU A 26 26.61 12.46 25.87
N TRP A 27 25.46 13.12 25.96
CA TRP A 27 24.33 12.97 25.06
C TRP A 27 24.03 14.29 24.36
N PRO A 28 24.87 14.71 23.39
CA PRO A 28 24.50 15.83 22.54
C PRO A 28 23.19 15.50 21.82
N MET A 29 22.34 16.51 21.66
CA MET A 29 21.08 16.37 20.93
C MET A 29 21.39 15.85 19.50
N PRO A 30 20.81 14.73 19.07
CA PRO A 30 21.06 14.22 17.73
C PRO A 30 20.48 15.21 16.71
N THR A 31 21.32 15.66 15.78
CA THR A 31 20.86 16.41 14.61
C THR A 31 20.42 15.39 13.56
N THR A 32 19.15 15.46 13.17
CA THR A 32 18.61 14.61 12.10
C THR A 32 18.77 15.30 10.75
N ASN A 33 19.35 14.59 9.79
CA ASN A 33 19.39 14.98 8.38
C ASN A 33 18.35 14.18 7.56
N PHE A 34 17.31 13.66 8.22
CA PHE A 34 16.27 12.87 7.58
C PHE A 34 15.63 13.67 6.44
N GLN A 35 15.91 13.24 5.22
CA GLN A 35 15.24 13.73 4.02
C GLN A 35 14.11 12.76 3.70
N LEU A 36 12.89 13.29 3.58
CA LEU A 36 11.79 12.57 2.96
C LEU A 36 12.24 12.22 1.55
N LYS A 37 12.42 10.93 1.27
CA LYS A 37 12.72 10.45 -0.07
C LYS A 37 11.47 10.67 -0.90
N ILE A 38 11.39 11.81 -1.58
CA ILE A 38 10.31 12.09 -2.53
C ILE A 38 10.42 10.99 -3.58
N SER A 39 9.39 10.17 -3.65
CA SER A 39 9.29 9.15 -4.68
C SER A 39 9.14 9.89 -6.01
N GLU A 40 10.12 9.78 -6.90
CA GLU A 40 10.03 10.28 -8.29
C GLU A 40 9.07 9.42 -9.14
N ASN A 41 8.34 8.50 -8.53
CA ASN A 41 7.41 7.63 -9.20
C ASN A 41 6.20 8.42 -9.70
N GLU A 42 5.74 8.06 -10.90
CA GLU A 42 4.49 8.60 -11.44
C GLU A 42 3.33 7.91 -10.71
N VAL A 43 2.28 8.68 -10.40
CA VAL A 43 1.06 8.18 -9.78
C VAL A 43 -0.07 8.29 -10.79
N PHE A 44 -0.79 7.20 -11.01
CA PHE A 44 -1.91 7.12 -11.93
C PHE A 44 -3.20 6.79 -11.18
N GLY A 45 -4.27 7.52 -11.48
CA GLY A 45 -5.62 7.15 -11.06
C GLY A 45 -6.15 5.96 -11.85
N LEU A 46 -7.12 5.23 -11.30
CA LEU A 46 -7.87 4.23 -12.07
C LEU A 46 -8.80 4.88 -13.11
N ASP A 47 -9.33 6.06 -12.81
CA ASP A 47 -10.18 6.87 -13.70
C ASP A 47 -9.43 7.47 -14.90
N GLU A 48 -8.11 7.62 -14.78
CA GLU A 48 -7.27 8.17 -15.83
C GLU A 48 -6.94 7.14 -16.93
N GLU A 49 -6.94 7.57 -18.20
CA GLU A 49 -6.42 6.77 -19.30
C GLU A 49 -4.89 6.87 -19.37
N ASN A 50 -4.20 5.82 -18.91
CA ASN A 50 -2.75 5.71 -18.95
C ASN A 50 -2.27 4.47 -19.73
N ASP A 51 -1.04 4.50 -20.25
CA ASP A 51 -0.42 3.31 -20.87
C ASP A 51 0.23 2.41 -19.80
N TYR A 52 -0.47 1.33 -19.46
CA TYR A 52 -0.01 0.35 -18.48
C TYR A 52 0.83 -0.79 -19.08
N ALA A 53 1.06 -0.81 -20.40
CA ALA A 53 1.77 -1.92 -21.07
C ALA A 53 3.27 -1.91 -20.74
N ASN A 54 3.88 -0.73 -20.65
CA ASN A 54 5.33 -0.56 -20.53
C ASN A 54 5.80 -0.05 -19.16
N VAL A 55 4.90 0.03 -18.19
CA VAL A 55 5.20 0.57 -16.85
C VAL A 55 5.23 -0.52 -15.78
N LYS A 56 6.17 -0.39 -14.84
CA LYS A 56 6.32 -1.31 -13.71
C LYS A 56 5.63 -0.74 -12.49
N ILE A 57 4.61 -1.45 -11.99
CA ILE A 57 3.96 -1.10 -10.74
C ILE A 57 4.90 -1.31 -9.55
N VAL A 58 4.95 -0.33 -8.66
CA VAL A 58 5.75 -0.34 -7.43
C VAL A 58 4.86 -0.61 -6.23
N SER A 59 3.76 0.14 -6.12
CA SER A 59 2.78 0.03 -5.05
C SER A 59 1.41 0.50 -5.54
N TYR A 60 0.39 0.37 -4.71
CA TYR A 60 -0.91 1.00 -4.96
C TYR A 60 -1.51 1.50 -3.65
N SER A 61 -2.45 2.43 -3.72
CA SER A 61 -3.26 2.91 -2.61
C SER A 61 -4.73 2.69 -2.94
N PHE A 62 -5.48 2.12 -2.01
CA PHE A 62 -6.93 1.96 -2.13
C PHE A 62 -7.59 2.61 -0.92
N MET A 63 -8.53 3.54 -1.15
CA MET A 63 -9.18 4.33 -0.10
C MET A 63 -8.18 4.96 0.89
N ASN A 64 -7.16 5.62 0.35
CA ASN A 64 -6.04 6.22 1.09
C ASN A 64 -5.19 5.24 1.93
N THR A 65 -5.39 3.93 1.77
CA THR A 65 -4.60 2.90 2.43
C THR A 65 -3.52 2.37 1.48
N PRO A 66 -2.22 2.53 1.81
CA PRO A 66 -1.14 2.08 0.94
C PRO A 66 -0.88 0.58 1.07
N TYR A 67 -0.74 -0.11 -0.06
CA TYR A 67 -0.43 -1.53 -0.17
C TYR A 67 0.89 -1.76 -0.89
N LYS A 68 1.78 -2.53 -0.25
CA LYS A 68 3.09 -2.89 -0.82
C LYS A 68 2.98 -4.19 -1.63
N LEU A 69 3.53 -4.19 -2.84
CA LEU A 69 3.60 -5.37 -3.69
C LEU A 69 4.94 -6.08 -3.50
N THR A 70 4.90 -7.37 -3.14
CA THR A 70 6.11 -8.17 -2.91
C THR A 70 6.77 -8.54 -4.24
N LYS A 71 5.97 -8.94 -5.23
CA LYS A 71 6.45 -9.33 -6.57
C LYS A 71 6.48 -8.15 -7.53
N ARG A 72 5.86 -7.01 -7.18
CA ARG A 72 5.78 -5.81 -8.02
C ARG A 72 5.18 -6.12 -9.40
N THR A 73 4.05 -6.83 -9.39
CA THR A 73 3.34 -7.23 -10.62
C THR A 73 1.90 -6.73 -10.62
N TRP A 74 1.40 -6.37 -11.80
CA TRP A 74 0.00 -5.99 -11.99
C TRP A 74 -0.99 -7.10 -11.59
N LYS A 75 -0.60 -8.37 -11.76
CA LYS A 75 -1.40 -9.51 -11.31
C LYS A 75 -1.56 -9.53 -9.78
N GLU A 76 -0.49 -9.26 -9.03
CA GLU A 76 -0.53 -9.21 -7.57
C GLU A 76 -1.40 -8.06 -7.08
N MET A 77 -1.29 -6.87 -7.69
CA MET A 77 -2.18 -5.73 -7.41
C MET A 77 -3.63 -6.10 -7.67
N TYR A 78 -3.94 -6.65 -8.85
CA TYR A 78 -5.30 -6.98 -9.25
C TYR A 78 -5.97 -7.94 -8.26
N ILE A 79 -5.26 -8.99 -7.83
CA ILE A 79 -5.74 -9.91 -6.79
C ILE A 79 -5.93 -9.19 -5.45
N GLY A 80 -4.99 -8.33 -5.08
CA GLY A 80 -5.04 -7.57 -3.83
C GLY A 80 -6.23 -6.63 -3.74
N VAL A 81 -6.51 -5.87 -4.80
CA VAL A 81 -7.64 -4.95 -4.88
C VAL A 81 -8.97 -5.71 -4.82
N VAL A 82 -9.12 -6.79 -5.60
CA VAL A 82 -10.36 -7.59 -5.57
C VAL A 82 -10.57 -8.25 -4.21
N ARG A 83 -9.51 -8.67 -3.52
CA ARG A 83 -9.60 -9.13 -2.13
C ARG A 83 -10.04 -8.01 -1.19
N ALA A 84 -9.48 -6.81 -1.31
CA ALA A 84 -9.86 -5.67 -0.48
C ALA A 84 -11.34 -5.29 -0.70
N LEU A 85 -11.84 -5.35 -1.95
CA LEU A 85 -13.25 -5.16 -2.26
C LEU A 85 -14.13 -6.22 -1.57
N TYR A 86 -13.73 -7.50 -1.62
CA TYR A 86 -14.44 -8.57 -0.94
C TYR A 86 -14.48 -8.40 0.58
N GLU A 87 -13.38 -7.96 1.18
CA GLU A 87 -13.29 -7.69 2.61
C GLU A 87 -14.14 -6.48 3.03
N LEU A 88 -14.31 -5.51 2.13
CA LEU A 88 -15.18 -4.35 2.35
C LEU A 88 -16.66 -4.73 2.30
N ASP A 89 -17.09 -5.44 1.26
CA ASP A 89 -18.42 -6.04 1.14
C ASP A 89 -18.37 -7.27 0.23
N ALA A 90 -18.72 -8.44 0.77
CA ALA A 90 -18.73 -9.68 0.00
C ALA A 90 -19.94 -9.79 -0.95
N ALA A 91 -21.03 -9.06 -0.69
CA ALA A 91 -22.31 -9.25 -1.36
C ALA A 91 -22.22 -9.06 -2.90
N PRO A 92 -21.55 -8.02 -3.44
CA PRO A 92 -21.46 -7.84 -4.88
C PRO A 92 -20.67 -8.96 -5.57
N ILE A 93 -19.57 -9.43 -4.96
CA ILE A 93 -18.82 -10.58 -5.51
C ILE A 93 -19.66 -11.86 -5.47
N CYS A 94 -20.39 -12.12 -4.39
CA CYS A 94 -21.30 -13.26 -4.32
C CYS A 94 -22.40 -13.20 -5.39
N GLN A 95 -22.94 -12.02 -5.68
CA GLN A 95 -23.89 -11.81 -6.76
C GLN A 95 -23.28 -12.10 -8.13
N LEU A 96 -22.03 -11.65 -8.38
CA LEU A 96 -21.33 -11.92 -9.64
C LEU A 96 -21.01 -13.39 -9.85
N ILE A 97 -20.76 -14.16 -8.77
CA ILE A 97 -20.54 -15.60 -8.86
C ILE A 97 -21.85 -16.34 -9.16
N ALA A 98 -22.97 -15.88 -8.59
CA ALA A 98 -24.29 -16.49 -8.77
C ALA A 98 -25.01 -16.04 -10.04
N GLY A 99 -24.52 -14.99 -10.71
CA GLY A 99 -25.14 -14.37 -11.89
C GLY A 99 -24.99 -15.19 -13.17
N ASP A 100 -25.82 -14.86 -14.17
CA ASP A 100 -25.83 -15.50 -15.47
C ASP A 100 -25.16 -14.64 -16.57
N ARG A 101 -23.94 -15.06 -16.95
CA ARG A 101 -23.20 -14.75 -18.19
C ARG A 101 -23.11 -13.28 -18.68
N THR A 102 -22.87 -12.31 -17.79
CA THR A 102 -22.24 -11.03 -18.20
C THR A 102 -20.72 -11.16 -18.34
N PRO A 103 -20.03 -10.25 -19.08
CA PRO A 103 -18.56 -10.23 -19.13
C PRO A 103 -17.89 -10.07 -17.76
N LEU A 104 -18.53 -9.32 -16.85
CA LEU A 104 -18.04 -9.08 -15.49
C LEU A 104 -18.15 -10.34 -14.62
N GLU A 105 -19.24 -11.09 -14.73
CA GLU A 105 -19.43 -12.34 -13.98
C GLU A 105 -18.41 -13.41 -14.37
N LYS A 106 -18.05 -13.50 -15.67
CA LYS A 106 -17.08 -14.48 -16.19
C LYS A 106 -15.66 -14.34 -15.62
N ILE A 107 -15.36 -13.27 -14.90
CA ILE A 107 -14.04 -13.09 -14.29
C ILE A 107 -13.92 -13.81 -12.94
N LEU A 108 -15.03 -14.27 -12.34
CA LEU A 108 -15.08 -14.93 -11.03
C LEU A 108 -15.62 -16.36 -11.17
N LEU A 109 -15.03 -17.29 -10.43
CA LEU A 109 -15.47 -18.68 -10.35
C LEU A 109 -15.38 -19.20 -8.91
N ASP A 110 -16.23 -20.17 -8.60
CA ASP A 110 -16.26 -20.92 -7.33
C ASP A 110 -15.40 -22.20 -7.35
N HIS A 111 -14.69 -22.44 -8.45
CA HIS A 111 -13.83 -23.61 -8.64
C HIS A 111 -12.52 -23.23 -9.33
N GLN A 112 -11.52 -24.08 -9.17
CA GLN A 112 -10.22 -23.86 -9.75
C GLN A 112 -10.22 -24.13 -11.26
N GLU A 113 -9.86 -23.12 -12.05
CA GLU A 113 -9.69 -23.25 -13.50
C GLU A 113 -8.36 -22.64 -13.98
N LYS A 114 -7.88 -23.07 -15.15
CA LYS A 114 -6.64 -22.58 -15.75
C LYS A 114 -6.74 -21.07 -16.04
N GLY A 115 -5.72 -20.32 -15.62
CA GLY A 115 -5.65 -18.87 -15.81
C GLY A 115 -6.37 -18.07 -14.71
N PHE A 116 -7.08 -18.75 -13.81
CA PHE A 116 -7.62 -18.16 -12.60
C PHE A 116 -6.61 -18.21 -11.45
N SER A 117 -6.78 -17.36 -10.46
CA SER A 117 -5.98 -17.35 -9.25
C SER A 117 -6.88 -17.11 -8.05
N GLN A 118 -6.66 -17.92 -7.03
CA GLN A 118 -7.44 -17.84 -5.80
C GLN A 118 -7.10 -16.55 -5.06
N PHE A 119 -8.12 -15.80 -4.67
CA PHE A 119 -7.94 -14.59 -3.84
C PHE A 119 -8.59 -14.75 -2.47
N VAL A 120 -9.66 -15.55 -2.35
CA VAL A 120 -10.30 -15.97 -1.09
C VAL A 120 -10.52 -17.48 -1.16
N GLU A 121 -10.69 -18.14 -0.01
CA GLU A 121 -10.98 -19.57 0.04
C GLU A 121 -12.23 -19.91 -0.79
N GLY A 122 -12.11 -20.87 -1.70
CA GLY A 122 -13.20 -21.25 -2.61
C GLY A 122 -13.54 -20.26 -3.74
N VAL A 123 -12.89 -19.10 -3.85
CA VAL A 123 -13.19 -18.09 -4.88
C VAL A 123 -11.97 -17.72 -5.71
N TYR A 124 -12.15 -17.74 -7.02
CA TYR A 124 -11.09 -17.63 -8.02
C TYR A 124 -11.35 -16.47 -8.98
N LEU A 125 -10.30 -15.73 -9.31
CA LEU A 125 -10.33 -14.56 -10.20
C LEU A 125 -9.53 -14.82 -11.48
N TYR A 126 -10.07 -14.48 -12.65
CA TYR A 126 -9.37 -14.64 -13.91
C TYR A 126 -8.24 -13.62 -14.05
N THR A 127 -6.99 -14.10 -14.04
CA THR A 127 -5.79 -13.23 -14.03
C THR A 127 -4.91 -13.32 -15.27
N LEU A 128 -5.17 -14.28 -16.15
CA LEU A 128 -4.41 -14.53 -17.38
C LEU A 128 -4.85 -13.57 -18.51
N THR A 129 -4.66 -12.27 -18.29
CA THR A 129 -4.93 -11.20 -19.27
C THR A 129 -3.76 -10.24 -19.32
N ASP A 130 -3.79 -9.24 -20.22
CA ASP A 130 -2.87 -8.09 -20.15
C ASP A 130 -3.27 -7.10 -19.05
N ASN A 131 -2.49 -6.02 -18.88
CA ASN A 131 -2.75 -5.02 -17.84
C ASN A 131 -3.98 -4.17 -18.17
N TRP A 132 -4.17 -3.81 -19.44
CA TRP A 132 -5.30 -3.02 -19.90
C TRP A 132 -6.64 -3.66 -19.52
N HIS A 133 -6.80 -4.96 -19.75
CA HIS A 133 -8.01 -5.70 -19.36
C HIS A 133 -8.16 -5.81 -17.84
N LYS A 134 -7.07 -5.86 -17.05
CA LYS A 134 -7.18 -5.84 -15.58
C LYS A 134 -7.70 -4.49 -15.10
N ILE A 135 -7.18 -3.40 -15.64
CA ILE A 135 -7.61 -2.04 -15.31
C ILE A 135 -9.08 -1.84 -15.67
N HIS A 136 -9.50 -2.19 -16.89
CA HIS A 136 -10.91 -2.07 -17.28
C HIS A 136 -11.85 -2.89 -16.41
N ARG A 137 -11.46 -4.12 -16.04
CA ARG A 137 -12.27 -4.93 -15.10
C ARG A 137 -12.35 -4.33 -13.71
N LEU A 138 -11.28 -3.67 -13.23
CA LEU A 138 -11.34 -2.95 -11.97
C LEU A 138 -12.31 -1.76 -12.05
N ARG A 139 -12.35 -1.03 -13.17
CA ARG A 139 -13.34 0.03 -13.39
C ARG A 139 -14.76 -0.52 -13.32
N ASP A 140 -15.03 -1.59 -14.07
CA ASP A 140 -16.35 -2.24 -14.06
C ASP A 140 -16.74 -2.73 -12.65
N LEU A 141 -15.79 -3.27 -11.88
CA LEU A 141 -16.02 -3.67 -10.49
C LEU A 141 -16.28 -2.48 -9.58
N PHE A 142 -15.53 -1.38 -9.71
CA PHE A 142 -15.73 -0.18 -8.89
C PHE A 142 -17.11 0.43 -9.16
N ASP A 143 -17.51 0.51 -10.43
CA ASP A 143 -18.84 0.96 -10.83
C ASP A 143 -19.94 0.06 -10.26
N PHE A 144 -19.73 -1.26 -10.25
CA PHE A 144 -20.67 -2.23 -9.66
C PHE A 144 -20.77 -2.11 -8.13
N TYR A 145 -19.68 -1.78 -7.45
CA TYR A 145 -19.66 -1.50 -6.01
C TYR A 145 -20.15 -0.08 -5.66
N GLY A 146 -20.28 0.81 -6.64
CA GLY A 146 -20.58 2.23 -6.43
C GLY A 146 -19.44 3.00 -5.74
N ILE A 147 -18.19 2.56 -5.95
CA ILE A 147 -16.98 3.20 -5.42
C ILE A 147 -16.38 4.10 -6.49
N ASP A 148 -15.96 5.31 -6.11
CA ASP A 148 -15.30 6.22 -7.03
C ASP A 148 -13.95 5.63 -7.49
N GLN A 149 -13.71 5.63 -8.81
CA GLN A 149 -12.49 5.06 -9.39
C GLN A 149 -11.23 5.78 -8.91
N SER A 150 -11.30 7.07 -8.55
CA SER A 150 -10.16 7.84 -8.02
C SER A 150 -9.66 7.34 -6.65
N GLU A 151 -10.45 6.51 -5.95
CA GLU A 151 -10.05 5.86 -4.69
C GLU A 151 -8.96 4.81 -4.89
N LEU A 152 -8.70 4.38 -6.12
CA LEU A 152 -7.59 3.49 -6.45
C LEU A 152 -6.50 4.24 -7.23
N GLN A 153 -5.32 4.31 -6.63
CA GLN A 153 -4.15 4.96 -7.21
C GLN A 153 -3.00 3.98 -7.34
N PHE A 154 -2.29 4.04 -8.46
CA PHE A 154 -1.14 3.20 -8.74
C PHE A 154 0.13 4.03 -8.71
N GLU A 155 1.12 3.58 -7.95
CA GLU A 155 2.46 4.13 -8.01
C GLU A 155 3.29 3.29 -8.99
N VAL A 156 3.73 3.91 -10.08
CA VAL A 156 4.56 3.25 -11.10
C VAL A 156 5.96 3.82 -11.11
N GLY A 157 6.94 2.92 -11.17
CA GLY A 157 8.32 3.33 -11.36
C GLY A 157 8.52 3.70 -12.82
N THR A 158 9.17 4.83 -13.09
CA THR A 158 9.61 5.19 -14.43
C THR A 158 10.58 4.12 -14.94
N GLY A 159 10.06 3.15 -15.69
CA GLY A 159 10.89 2.30 -16.54
C GLY A 159 11.52 3.23 -17.58
N ALA A 160 12.85 3.26 -17.65
CA ALA A 160 13.61 4.15 -18.52
C ALA A 160 12.91 4.30 -19.89
N ARG A 161 12.32 5.48 -20.13
CA ARG A 161 11.95 5.93 -21.47
C ARG A 161 13.27 5.95 -22.26
N LYS A 162 13.51 4.92 -23.05
CA LYS A 162 14.63 4.86 -24.00
C LYS A 162 14.10 5.18 -25.38
#